data_AF-A0A7X0U7Z5-F1
#
_entry.id   AF-A0A7X0U7Z5-F1
#
_cell.length_a   1.000
_cell.length_b   1.000
_cell.length_c   1.000
_cell.angle_alpha   90.00
_cell.angle_beta   90.00
_cell.angle_gamma   90.00
#
_symmetry.space_group_name_H-M   'P 1'
#
loop_
_entity.id
_entity.type
_entity.pdbx_description
1 polymer ?
#
loop_
_entity_poly.entity_id
_entity_poly.type
_entity_poly.pdbx_seq_one_letter_code
_entity_poly.pdbx_strand_id
1 'polypeptide(L)'
;MVIVEAEGSAQWQAATSDWLVASGCLYMMAWGLGCSSWDDSVDWALLGAFRFEDIPPERFVMTSWHENETLDDVFFFCKQCALHDSVNLAQTVLLHIAKQPAEQRIMDVYAQA
;
A
#
# COMPACT_ATOMS: atom_id res chain seq x y z
N MET A 1 -0.79 -3.45 -1.57
CA MET A 1 -0.63 -3.58 -0.11
C MET A 1 0.83 -3.73 0.22
N VAL A 2 1.33 -2.94 1.16
CA VAL A 2 2.69 -2.96 1.67
C VAL A 2 2.70 -3.70 3.00
N ILE A 3 3.54 -4.72 3.11
CA ILE A 3 3.65 -5.60 4.28
C ILE A 3 5.06 -5.41 4.84
N VAL A 4 5.17 -4.70 5.97
CA VAL A 4 6.44 -4.26 6.54
C VAL A 4 6.84 -5.16 7.71
N GLU A 5 7.66 -6.16 7.45
CA GLU A 5 8.26 -7.01 8.49
C GLU A 5 9.75 -6.70 8.72
N ALA A 6 10.32 -5.78 7.95
CA ALA A 6 11.65 -5.24 8.12
C ALA A 6 11.69 -3.75 7.76
N GLU A 7 12.47 -2.98 8.50
CA GLU A 7 12.69 -1.56 8.21
C GLU A 7 13.56 -1.37 6.97
N GLY A 8 13.14 -0.46 6.10
CA GLY A 8 13.96 0.11 5.01
C GLY A 8 14.44 1.52 5.36
N SER A 9 15.29 2.12 4.52
CA SER A 9 15.63 3.54 4.68
C SER A 9 14.47 4.44 4.22
N ALA A 10 14.38 5.64 4.79
CA ALA A 10 13.39 6.63 4.37
C ALA A 10 13.49 6.98 2.88
N GLN A 11 14.71 7.02 2.31
CA GLN A 11 14.91 7.27 0.89
C GLN A 11 14.37 6.12 0.03
N TRP A 12 14.52 4.88 0.49
CA TRP A 12 14.00 3.71 -0.21
C TRP A 12 12.46 3.66 -0.14
N GLN A 13 11.87 3.99 1.01
CA GLN A 13 10.42 4.12 1.15
C GLN A 13 9.86 5.20 0.22
N ALA A 14 10.47 6.40 0.19
CA ALA A 14 10.06 7.47 -0.71
C ALA A 14 10.13 7.05 -2.18
N ALA A 15 11.24 6.44 -2.62
CA ALA A 15 11.38 5.95 -4.00
C ALA A 15 10.36 4.85 -4.34
N THR A 16 9.99 4.02 -3.37
CA THR A 16 8.98 2.98 -3.54
C THR A 16 7.58 3.60 -3.65
N SER A 17 7.28 4.62 -2.85
CA SER A 17 6.03 5.38 -2.93
C SER A 17 5.88 6.10 -4.28
N ASP A 18 6.95 6.72 -4.78
CA ASP A 18 6.99 7.29 -6.13
C ASP A 18 6.68 6.24 -7.20
N TRP A 19 7.29 5.05 -7.08
CA TRP A 19 7.03 3.93 -7.98
C TRP A 19 5.57 3.45 -7.90
N LEU A 20 4.97 3.36 -6.72
CA LEU A 20 3.56 2.97 -6.54
C LEU A 20 2.63 3.95 -7.26
N VAL A 21 2.81 5.26 -7.04
CA VAL A 21 2.01 6.32 -7.68
C VAL A 21 2.21 6.30 -9.19
N ALA A 22 3.46 6.24 -9.66
CA ALA A 22 3.79 6.22 -11.09
C ALA A 22 3.26 4.97 -11.81
N SER A 23 3.13 3.85 -11.10
CA SER A 23 2.59 2.59 -11.63
C SER A 23 1.06 2.56 -11.68
N GLY A 24 0.39 3.64 -11.23
CA GLY A 24 -1.07 3.73 -11.24
C GLY A 24 -1.75 3.03 -10.06
N CYS A 25 -1.06 2.93 -8.91
CA CYS A 25 -1.73 2.57 -7.66
C CYS A 25 -2.88 3.54 -7.38
N LEU A 26 -4.03 3.04 -6.96
CA LEU A 26 -5.20 3.85 -6.57
C LEU A 26 -5.66 3.57 -5.13
N TYR A 27 -5.11 2.52 -4.51
CA TYR A 27 -5.33 2.22 -3.12
C TYR A 27 -4.06 1.59 -2.54
N MET A 28 -3.40 2.31 -1.63
CA MET A 28 -2.27 1.79 -0.86
C MET A 28 -2.72 1.49 0.57
N MET A 29 -2.56 0.24 0.97
CA MET A 29 -2.73 -0.19 2.36
C MET A 29 -1.38 -0.62 2.91
N ALA A 30 -1.10 -0.27 4.17
CA ALA A 30 0.13 -0.66 4.85
C ALA A 30 -0.17 -1.43 6.15
N TRP A 31 0.61 -2.48 6.40
CA TRP A 31 0.56 -3.27 7.63
C TRP A 31 1.97 -3.56 8.14
N GLY A 32 2.12 -3.70 9.47
CA GLY A 32 3.36 -4.11 10.11
C GLY A 32 4.16 -2.95 10.71
N LEU A 33 5.48 -3.10 10.77
CA LEU A 33 6.38 -2.17 11.47
C LEU A 33 6.29 -0.76 10.89
N GLY A 34 5.91 0.22 11.72
CA GLY A 34 5.87 1.64 11.34
C GLY A 34 5.02 1.91 10.10
N CYS A 35 3.96 1.12 9.88
CA CYS A 35 3.20 1.15 8.63
C CYS A 35 2.49 2.48 8.38
N SER A 36 2.17 3.25 9.43
CA SER A 36 1.57 4.60 9.33
C SER A 36 2.51 5.67 8.78
N SER A 37 3.73 5.31 8.36
CA SER A 37 4.59 6.23 7.61
C SER A 37 4.39 6.10 6.10
N TRP A 38 3.73 5.03 5.65
CA TRP A 38 3.54 4.75 4.22
C TRP A 38 2.42 5.58 3.61
N ASP A 39 1.35 5.87 4.34
CA ASP A 39 0.30 6.79 3.94
C ASP A 39 0.86 8.19 3.72
N ASP A 40 1.58 8.75 4.70
CA ASP A 40 2.29 10.03 4.54
C ASP A 40 3.22 10.01 3.31
N SER A 41 4.04 8.95 3.18
CA SER A 41 5.00 8.87 2.07
C SER A 41 4.34 8.79 0.70
N VAL A 42 3.21 8.11 0.58
CA VAL A 42 2.45 7.98 -0.67
C VAL A 42 1.69 9.25 -0.99
N ASP A 43 1.16 9.94 0.03
CA ASP A 43 0.51 11.23 -0.15
C ASP A 43 1.50 12.28 -0.67
N TRP A 44 2.73 12.32 -0.15
CA TRP A 44 3.78 13.18 -0.68
C TRP A 44 4.16 12.83 -2.13
N ALA A 45 4.25 11.54 -2.46
CA ALA A 45 4.53 11.09 -3.82
C ALA A 45 3.40 11.48 -4.79
N LEU A 46 2.14 11.35 -4.37
CA LEU A 46 0.97 11.75 -5.15
C LEU A 46 0.94 13.26 -5.39
N LEU A 47 1.09 14.05 -4.32
CA LEU A 47 1.17 15.51 -4.42
C LEU A 47 2.32 15.95 -5.34
N GLY A 48 3.49 15.33 -5.20
CA GLY A 48 4.65 15.60 -6.07
C GLY A 48 4.38 15.28 -7.54
N ALA A 49 3.74 14.14 -7.83
CA ALA A 49 3.38 13.72 -9.18
C ALA A 49 2.42 14.70 -9.87
N PHE A 50 1.55 15.36 -9.10
CA PHE A 50 0.61 16.39 -9.58
C PHE A 50 1.10 17.82 -9.32
N ARG A 51 2.38 18.00 -8.94
CA ARG A 51 2.98 19.33 -8.68
C ARG A 51 2.20 20.18 -7.67
N PHE A 52 1.57 19.53 -6.69
CA PHE A 52 0.71 20.15 -5.69
C PHE A 52 -0.50 20.89 -6.27
N GLU A 53 -0.93 20.52 -7.48
CA GLU A 53 -2.19 20.97 -8.09
C GLU A 53 -3.32 19.96 -7.80
N ASP A 54 -4.53 20.26 -8.29
CA ASP A 54 -5.70 19.40 -8.11
C ASP A 54 -5.48 18.00 -8.71
N ILE A 55 -5.82 16.97 -7.92
CA ILE A 55 -5.73 15.57 -8.33
C ILE A 55 -7.11 15.11 -8.83
N PRO A 56 -7.23 14.62 -10.08
CA PRO A 56 -8.48 14.08 -10.58
C PRO A 56 -8.98 12.93 -9.69
N PRO A 57 -10.30 12.81 -9.41
CA PRO A 57 -10.82 11.77 -8.53
C PRO A 57 -10.43 10.34 -8.94
N GLU A 58 -10.35 10.04 -10.23
CA GLU A 58 -9.94 8.75 -10.78
C GLU A 58 -8.43 8.45 -10.68
N ARG A 59 -7.65 9.44 -10.23
CA ARG A 59 -6.20 9.35 -10.01
C ARG A 59 -5.82 9.50 -8.54
N PHE A 60 -6.80 9.77 -7.67
CA PHE A 60 -6.56 9.88 -6.25
C PHE A 60 -6.11 8.53 -5.70
N VAL A 61 -5.14 8.53 -4.79
CA VAL A 61 -4.68 7.32 -4.12
C VAL A 61 -5.32 7.32 -2.76
N MET A 62 -6.20 6.34 -2.49
CA MET A 62 -6.69 6.12 -1.14
C MET A 62 -5.60 5.44 -0.31
N THR A 63 -5.36 5.93 0.90
CA THR A 63 -4.36 5.38 1.81
C THR A 63 -5.01 4.88 3.10
N SER A 64 -4.55 3.74 3.61
CA SER A 64 -4.89 3.28 4.96
C SER A 64 -3.73 2.51 5.58
N TRP A 65 -3.65 2.50 6.91
CA TRP A 65 -2.65 1.76 7.65
C TRP A 65 -3.31 0.96 8.78
N HIS A 66 -2.71 -0.19 9.08
CA HIS A 66 -3.29 -1.21 9.95
C HIS A 66 -2.24 -1.70 10.95
N GLU A 67 -1.90 -0.86 11.94
CA GLU A 67 -0.78 -1.13 12.86
C GLU A 67 -1.08 -2.21 13.92
N ASN A 68 -2.35 -2.33 14.32
CA ASN A 68 -2.78 -3.16 15.46
C ASN A 68 -3.68 -4.34 15.07
N GLU A 69 -3.79 -4.64 13.77
CA GLU A 69 -4.62 -5.71 13.22
C GLU A 69 -3.76 -6.91 12.82
N THR A 70 -4.38 -8.09 12.73
CA THR A 70 -3.67 -9.26 12.20
C THR A 70 -3.53 -9.16 10.68
N LEU A 71 -2.51 -9.81 10.10
CA LEU A 71 -2.36 -9.79 8.64
C LEU A 71 -3.58 -10.39 7.92
N ASP A 72 -4.20 -11.41 8.52
CA ASP A 72 -5.43 -12.06 8.02
C ASP A 72 -6.59 -11.06 7.97
N ASP A 73 -6.82 -10.30 9.05
CA ASP A 73 -7.88 -9.27 9.10
C ASP A 73 -7.66 -8.20 8.02
N VAL A 74 -6.41 -7.78 7.82
CA VAL A 74 -6.09 -6.75 6.81
C VAL A 74 -6.21 -7.30 5.39
N PHE A 75 -5.89 -8.57 5.15
CA PHE A 75 -6.16 -9.19 3.85
C PHE A 75 -7.65 -9.38 3.60
N PHE A 76 -8.44 -9.71 4.62
CA PHE A 76 -9.89 -9.69 4.52
C PHE A 76 -10.39 -8.29 4.15
N PHE A 77 -9.93 -7.25 4.85
CA PHE A 77 -10.24 -5.86 4.53
C PHE A 77 -9.83 -5.50 3.09
N CYS A 78 -8.64 -5.90 2.65
CA CYS A 78 -8.15 -5.70 1.29
C CYS A 78 -9.09 -6.27 0.23
N LYS A 79 -9.73 -7.41 0.50
CA LYS A 79 -10.61 -8.09 -0.46
C LYS A 79 -12.04 -7.57 -0.42
N GLN A 80 -12.52 -7.18 0.76
CA GLN A 80 -13.94 -6.90 1.00
C GLN A 80 -14.26 -5.41 1.14
N CYS A 81 -13.30 -4.60 1.56
CA CYS A 81 -13.53 -3.23 2.01
C CYS A 81 -12.70 -2.18 1.26
N ALA A 82 -11.55 -2.55 0.68
CA ALA A 82 -10.72 -1.63 -0.09
C ALA A 82 -11.40 -1.29 -1.43
N LEU A 83 -12.13 -0.17 -1.44
CA LEU A 83 -12.89 0.33 -2.58
C LEU A 83 -12.37 1.72 -2.95
N HIS A 84 -12.36 2.02 -4.24
CA HIS A 84 -12.03 3.35 -4.74
C HIS A 84 -13.28 4.02 -5.31
N ASP A 85 -13.54 5.26 -4.89
CA ASP A 85 -14.82 5.96 -5.15
C ASP A 85 -15.16 6.11 -6.63
N SER A 86 -14.13 6.23 -7.48
CA SER A 86 -14.30 6.52 -8.92
C SER A 86 -13.87 5.38 -9.85
N VAL A 87 -13.22 4.33 -9.35
CA VAL A 87 -12.56 3.31 -10.20
C VAL A 87 -12.74 1.93 -9.59
N ASN A 88 -13.08 0.93 -10.43
CA ASN A 88 -13.09 -0.46 -10.00
C ASN A 88 -11.67 -1.02 -9.95
N LEU A 89 -11.22 -1.45 -8.77
CA LEU A 89 -9.89 -2.02 -8.55
C LEU A 89 -9.85 -3.48 -9.03
N ALA A 90 -9.08 -3.76 -10.08
CA ALA A 90 -9.03 -5.09 -10.70
C ALA A 90 -7.89 -5.98 -10.22
N GLN A 91 -6.85 -5.40 -9.61
CA GLN A 91 -5.62 -6.11 -9.27
C GLN A 91 -5.10 -5.67 -7.90
N THR A 92 -4.58 -6.62 -7.14
CA THR A 92 -3.87 -6.38 -5.89
C THR A 92 -2.42 -6.81 -6.04
N VAL A 93 -1.49 -5.89 -5.75
CA VAL A 93 -0.07 -6.18 -5.64
C VAL A 93 0.31 -6.29 -4.16
N LEU A 94 0.97 -7.38 -3.79
CA LEU A 94 1.52 -7.58 -2.44
C LEU A 94 3.02 -7.23 -2.47
N LEU A 95 3.39 -6.14 -1.80
CA LEU A 95 4.78 -5.73 -1.63
C LEU A 95 5.24 -6.13 -0.24
N HIS A 96 5.99 -7.24 -0.15
CA HIS A 96 6.49 -7.76 1.11
C HIS A 96 7.93 -7.31 1.38
N ILE A 97 8.13 -6.63 2.50
CA ILE A 97 9.42 -6.07 2.92
C ILE A 97 9.90 -6.89 4.12
N ALA A 98 10.90 -7.73 3.89
CA ALA A 98 11.42 -8.64 4.89
C ALA A 98 12.92 -8.88 4.73
N LYS A 99 13.55 -9.34 5.82
CA LYS A 99 14.97 -9.75 5.82
C LYS A 99 15.20 -11.06 5.05
N GLN A 100 14.17 -11.88 4.91
CA GLN A 100 14.23 -13.17 4.21
C GLN A 100 13.00 -13.31 3.30
N PRO A 101 13.13 -13.95 2.12
CA PRO A 101 12.00 -14.22 1.25
C PRO A 101 10.95 -15.07 1.96
N ALA A 102 9.68 -14.66 1.87
CA ALA A 102 8.55 -15.43 2.42
C ALA A 102 7.32 -15.42 1.50
N GLU A 103 7.54 -15.33 0.18
CA GLU A 103 6.49 -15.22 -0.84
C GLU A 103 5.39 -16.27 -0.64
N GLN A 104 5.75 -17.56 -0.50
CA GLN A 104 4.77 -18.63 -0.33
C GLN A 104 3.86 -18.41 0.89
N ARG A 105 4.45 -18.05 2.04
CA ARG A 105 3.68 -17.77 3.26
C ARG A 105 2.70 -16.61 3.04
N ILE A 106 3.17 -15.52 2.45
CA ILE A 106 2.34 -14.33 2.21
C ILE A 106 1.20 -14.66 1.24
N MET A 107 1.49 -15.40 0.17
CA MET A 107 0.49 -15.83 -0.81
C MET A 107 -0.53 -16.80 -0.20
N ASP A 108 -0.09 -17.74 0.64
CA ASP A 108 -0.97 -18.70 1.30
C ASP A 108 -1.95 -17.99 2.26
N VAL A 109 -1.44 -17.06 3.05
CA VAL A 109 -2.25 -16.26 3.99
C VAL A 109 -3.22 -15.36 3.21
N TYR A 110 -2.74 -14.69 2.16
CA TYR A 110 -3.61 -13.90 1.29
C TYR A 110 -4.69 -14.73 0.62
N ALA A 111 -4.39 -15.95 0.17
CA ALA A 111 -5.38 -16.82 -0.48
C ALA A 111 -6.48 -17.28 0.49
N GLN A 112 -6.17 -17.46 1.77
CA GLN A 112 -7.08 -17.96 2.80
C GLN A 112 -7.98 -16.89 3.42
N ALA A 113 -7.61 -15.61 3.30
CA ALA A 113 -8.36 -14.47 3.82
C ALA A 113 -9.67 -14.15 3.08
#